data_AF-A0A948ZNU1-F1
#
_entry.id   AF-A0A948ZNU1-F1
#
_cell.length_a   1.000
_cell.length_b   1.000
_cell.length_c   1.000
_cell.angle_alpha   90.00
_cell.angle_beta   90.00
_cell.angle_gamma   90.00
#
_symmetry.space_group_name_H-M   'P 1'
#
loop_
_entity.id
_entity.type
_entity.pdbx_description
1 polymer ?
#
loop_
_entity_poly.entity_id
_entity_poly.type
_entity_poly.pdbx_seq_one_letter_code
_entity_poly.pdbx_strand_id
1 'polypeptide(L)'
;MSIRTKIITAILSLSLVAVMVPTGVVQGALTESQIQSILSLLTSFGADATTVANVDASLRGTTPTTPTTPTTITGIPAGFTFTQTHQYGSVDSDVVYLKIVLAAEGCVSGL
;
A
#
# COMPACT_ATOMS: atom_id res chain seq x y z
N MET A 1 -45.14 -9.72 -57.36
CA MET A 1 -43.75 -9.27 -57.11
C MET A 1 -43.35 -9.74 -55.72
N SER A 2 -42.59 -10.84 -55.67
CA SER A 2 -42.37 -11.66 -54.47
C SER A 2 -41.59 -10.95 -53.36
N ILE A 3 -42.11 -11.09 -52.14
CA ILE A 3 -41.56 -10.61 -50.85
C ILE A 3 -40.13 -11.09 -50.55
N ARG A 4 -39.65 -12.13 -51.26
CA ARG A 4 -38.31 -12.72 -51.07
C ARG A 4 -37.15 -11.91 -51.66
N THR A 5 -37.42 -10.92 -52.53
CA THR A 5 -36.38 -10.08 -53.13
C THR A 5 -36.09 -8.81 -52.32
N LYS A 6 -36.91 -8.47 -51.31
CA LYS A 6 -36.75 -7.27 -50.48
C LYS A 6 -35.84 -7.43 -49.25
N ILE A 7 -35.47 -8.67 -48.91
CA ILE A 7 -34.70 -8.98 -47.70
C ILE A 7 -33.17 -8.96 -47.97
N ILE A 8 -32.75 -9.11 -49.24
CA ILE A 8 -31.33 -9.20 -49.59
C ILE A 8 -30.71 -7.81 -49.82
N THR A 9 -31.50 -6.78 -50.13
CA THR A 9 -31.02 -5.41 -50.39
C THR A 9 -31.09 -4.49 -49.17
N ALA A 10 -31.41 -5.00 -47.98
CA ALA A 10 -31.44 -4.23 -46.73
C ALA A 10 -30.15 -4.37 -45.90
N ILE A 11 -29.19 -5.20 -46.33
CA ILE A 11 -28.01 -5.58 -45.54
C ILE A 11 -26.75 -4.79 -45.95
N LEU A 12 -26.79 -3.95 -47.00
CA LEU A 12 -25.57 -3.35 -47.58
C LEU A 12 -25.60 -1.82 -47.77
N SER A 13 -26.47 -1.08 -47.09
CA SER A 13 -26.59 0.38 -47.32
C SER A 13 -26.94 1.21 -46.08
N LEU A 14 -26.53 0.78 -44.89
CA LEU A 14 -26.48 1.70 -43.74
C LEU A 14 -25.17 1.55 -42.97
N SER A 15 -24.10 1.85 -43.67
CA SER A 15 -22.87 2.37 -43.10
C SER A 15 -23.19 3.61 -42.24
N LEU A 16 -22.47 3.75 -41.13
CA LEU A 16 -22.25 5.00 -40.39
C LEU A 16 -23.24 5.34 -39.27
N VAL A 17 -23.12 4.61 -38.15
CA VAL A 17 -23.19 5.26 -36.82
C VAL A 17 -21.93 4.87 -36.07
N ALA A 18 -20.99 5.82 -36.00
CA ALA A 18 -19.92 5.81 -35.04
C ALA A 18 -20.54 5.78 -33.64
N VAL A 19 -20.61 4.59 -33.02
CA VAL A 19 -20.86 4.49 -31.59
C VAL A 19 -19.61 5.01 -30.92
N MET A 20 -19.71 6.28 -30.52
CA MET A 20 -18.84 6.97 -29.61
C MET A 20 -18.64 6.08 -28.38
N VAL A 21 -17.54 5.33 -28.34
CA VAL A 21 -17.06 4.73 -27.10
C VAL A 21 -16.59 5.92 -26.27
N PRO A 22 -17.22 6.23 -25.12
CA PRO A 22 -16.53 7.07 -24.16
C PRO A 22 -15.37 6.21 -23.67
N THR A 23 -14.18 6.38 -24.25
CA THR A 23 -12.94 6.07 -23.56
C THR A 23 -12.82 7.11 -22.46
N GLY A 24 -13.68 6.98 -21.45
CA GLY A 24 -13.47 7.60 -20.17
C GLY A 24 -12.09 7.15 -19.76
N VAL A 25 -11.17 8.10 -19.75
CA VAL A 25 -9.89 7.95 -19.08
C VAL A 25 -10.28 7.70 -17.62
N VAL A 26 -10.39 6.43 -17.24
CA VAL A 26 -10.44 6.06 -15.83
C VAL A 26 -9.09 6.51 -15.33
N GLN A 27 -9.06 7.63 -14.59
CA GLN A 27 -7.92 8.00 -13.76
C GLN A 27 -7.43 6.71 -13.10
N GLY A 28 -6.24 6.26 -13.48
CA GLY A 28 -5.80 4.87 -13.33
C GLY A 28 -5.69 4.47 -11.86
N ALA A 29 -6.82 4.10 -11.27
CA ALA A 29 -6.85 3.30 -10.06
C ALA A 29 -6.18 1.98 -10.42
N LEU A 30 -5.20 1.57 -9.61
CA LEU A 30 -4.57 0.26 -9.74
C LEU A 30 -5.67 -0.81 -9.74
N THR A 31 -5.56 -1.80 -10.62
CA THR A 31 -6.49 -2.94 -10.60
C THR A 31 -6.30 -3.73 -9.30
N GLU A 32 -7.34 -4.44 -8.85
CA GLU A 32 -7.24 -5.32 -7.68
C GLU A 32 -6.07 -6.32 -7.81
N SER A 33 -5.82 -6.82 -9.03
CA SER A 33 -4.68 -7.69 -9.31
C SER A 33 -3.33 -7.01 -9.14
N GLN A 34 -3.22 -5.72 -9.47
CA GLN A 34 -1.99 -4.93 -9.28
C GLN A 34 -1.76 -4.64 -7.81
N ILE A 35 -2.81 -4.27 -7.06
CA ILE A 35 -2.73 -4.06 -5.62
C ILE A 35 -2.26 -5.35 -4.94
N GLN A 36 -2.87 -6.49 -5.26
CA GLN A 36 -2.50 -7.77 -4.66
C GLN A 36 -1.05 -8.17 -4.98
N SER A 37 -0.58 -7.86 -6.19
CA SER A 37 0.81 -8.09 -6.57
C SER A 37 1.76 -7.26 -5.69
N ILE A 38 1.46 -5.97 -5.48
CA ILE A 38 2.26 -5.08 -4.64
C ILE A 38 2.30 -5.59 -3.18
N LEU A 39 1.15 -5.94 -2.60
CA LEU A 39 1.08 -6.45 -1.23
C LEU A 39 1.86 -7.77 -1.06
N SER A 40 1.84 -8.63 -2.08
CA SER A 40 2.61 -9.88 -2.08
C SER A 40 4.12 -9.62 -2.11
N LEU A 41 4.58 -8.63 -2.89
CA LEU A 41 5.99 -8.22 -2.92
C LEU A 41 6.44 -7.67 -1.56
N LEU A 42 5.63 -6.82 -0.93
CA LEU A 42 5.93 -6.27 0.41
C LEU A 42 6.02 -7.37 1.47
N THR A 43 5.10 -8.32 1.42
CA THR A 43 5.13 -9.49 2.31
C THR A 43 6.39 -10.34 2.06
N SER A 44 6.79 -10.52 0.80
CA SER A 44 8.03 -11.23 0.45
C SER A 44 9.29 -10.52 0.93
N PHE A 45 9.26 -9.18 1.06
CA PHE A 45 10.34 -8.41 1.67
C PHE A 45 10.28 -8.35 3.20
N GLY A 46 9.30 -9.02 3.82
CA GLY A 46 9.14 -9.06 5.27
C GLY A 46 8.61 -7.75 5.85
N ALA A 47 7.89 -6.95 5.07
CA ALA A 47 7.16 -5.81 5.62
C ALA A 47 6.17 -6.29 6.68
N ASP A 48 6.12 -5.59 7.81
CA ASP A 48 5.18 -5.92 8.89
C ASP A 48 3.71 -5.69 8.45
N ALA A 49 2.78 -6.31 9.18
CA ALA A 49 1.34 -6.21 8.92
C ALA A 49 0.81 -4.78 8.93
N THR A 50 1.29 -3.91 9.83
CA THR A 50 0.85 -2.50 9.86
C THR A 50 1.32 -1.72 8.64
N THR A 51 2.54 -1.99 8.17
CA THR A 51 3.09 -1.42 6.94
C THR A 51 2.29 -1.87 5.72
N VAL A 52 2.00 -3.17 5.62
CA VAL A 52 1.20 -3.75 4.53
C VAL A 52 -0.22 -3.14 4.52
N ALA A 53 -0.86 -3.02 5.68
CA ALA A 53 -2.19 -2.42 5.79
C ALA A 53 -2.20 -0.93 5.40
N ASN A 54 -1.16 -0.18 5.76
CA ASN A 54 -1.04 1.24 5.40
C ASN A 54 -0.81 1.44 3.89
N VAL A 55 -0.06 0.53 3.25
CA VAL A 55 0.08 0.54 1.80
C VAL A 55 -1.24 0.18 1.12
N ASP A 56 -1.94 -0.87 1.54
CA ASP A 56 -3.26 -1.22 1.01
C ASP A 56 -4.22 -0.02 1.10
N ALA A 57 -4.28 0.62 2.28
CA ALA A 57 -5.09 1.81 2.50
C ALA A 57 -4.74 2.94 1.52
N SER A 58 -3.43 3.21 1.31
CA SER A 58 -2.93 4.24 0.41
C SER A 58 -3.28 3.96 -1.05
N LEU A 59 -3.09 2.72 -1.51
CA LEU A 59 -3.36 2.31 -2.90
C LEU A 59 -4.86 2.34 -3.22
N ARG A 60 -5.70 2.15 -2.21
CA ARG A 60 -7.17 2.23 -2.30
C ARG A 60 -7.72 3.64 -2.08
N GLY A 61 -6.87 4.62 -1.76
CA GLY A 61 -7.26 6.01 -1.50
C GLY A 61 -8.01 6.21 -0.17
N THR A 62 -7.87 5.27 0.76
CA THR A 62 -8.36 5.41 2.15
C THR A 62 -7.25 5.98 3.04
N THR A 63 -7.59 6.45 4.24
CA THR A 63 -6.62 7.08 5.14
C THR A 63 -5.75 6.03 5.83
N PRO A 64 -4.41 6.04 5.62
CA PRO A 64 -3.50 5.16 6.36
C PRO A 64 -3.48 5.53 7.84
N THR A 65 -3.22 4.55 8.70
CA THR A 65 -3.05 4.80 10.13
C THR A 65 -1.62 5.26 10.41
N THR A 66 -1.47 6.36 11.14
CA THR A 66 -0.16 6.77 11.64
C THR A 66 0.21 5.90 12.83
N PRO A 67 1.40 5.28 12.84
CA PRO A 67 1.89 4.58 14.03
C PRO A 67 1.86 5.51 15.23
N THR A 68 1.31 5.04 16.33
CA THR A 68 1.36 5.78 17.60
C THR A 68 2.68 5.47 18.27
N THR A 69 3.48 6.50 18.54
CA THR A 69 4.69 6.33 19.35
C THR A 69 4.27 5.88 20.76
N PRO A 70 4.85 4.80 21.31
CA PRO A 70 4.57 4.38 22.67
C PRO A 70 4.84 5.53 23.65
N THR A 71 3.81 5.99 24.36
CA THR A 71 3.94 7.07 25.35
C THR A 71 4.58 6.60 26.65
N THR A 72 4.72 5.29 26.84
CA THR A 72 5.39 4.69 27.99
C THR A 72 5.98 3.34 27.59
N ILE A 73 7.29 3.19 27.74
CA ILE A 73 8.01 1.94 27.55
C ILE A 73 8.51 1.49 28.93
N THR A 74 8.13 0.30 29.36
CA THR A 74 8.52 -0.24 30.66
C THR A 74 10.05 -0.33 30.75
N GLY A 75 10.64 0.23 31.80
CA GLY A 75 12.09 0.24 32.00
C GLY A 75 12.80 1.50 31.49
N ILE A 76 12.06 2.48 30.95
CA ILE A 76 12.60 3.80 30.56
C ILE A 76 11.97 4.89 31.43
N PRO A 77 12.76 5.84 31.99
CA PRO A 77 12.23 6.98 32.75
C PRO A 77 11.26 7.83 31.92
N ALA A 78 10.21 8.35 32.56
CA ALA A 78 9.27 9.24 31.91
C ALA A 78 9.97 10.52 31.40
N GLY A 79 9.71 10.89 30.15
CA GLY A 79 10.31 12.08 29.52
C GLY A 79 11.78 11.90 29.10
N PHE A 80 12.32 10.69 29.15
CA PHE A 80 13.66 10.40 28.63
C PHE A 80 13.76 10.74 27.13
N THR A 81 14.88 11.35 26.73
CA THR A 81 15.22 11.64 25.34
C THR A 81 16.66 11.27 25.06
N PHE A 82 16.93 10.72 23.88
CA PHE A 82 18.30 10.49 23.43
C PHE A 82 18.93 11.84 23.07
N THR A 83 19.96 12.24 23.82
CA THR A 83 20.67 13.52 23.62
C THR A 83 21.94 13.39 22.79
N GLN A 84 22.39 12.16 22.54
CA GLN A 84 23.62 11.83 21.83
C GLN A 84 23.37 10.76 20.78
N THR A 85 24.17 10.79 19.71
CA THR A 85 24.18 9.73 18.69
C THR A 85 24.95 8.54 19.21
N HIS A 86 24.29 7.38 19.26
CA HIS A 86 24.91 6.11 19.65
C HIS A 86 25.55 5.41 18.46
N GLN A 87 26.71 4.81 18.67
CA GLN A 87 27.45 4.06 17.65
C GLN A 87 27.74 2.65 18.15
N TYR A 88 28.18 1.79 17.22
CA TYR A 88 28.63 0.46 17.57
C TYR A 88 29.75 0.52 18.61
N GLY A 89 29.59 -0.22 19.71
CA GLY A 89 30.55 -0.24 20.81
C GLY A 89 30.25 0.77 21.95
N SER A 90 29.21 1.60 21.85
CA SER A 90 28.73 2.38 23.01
C SER A 90 28.24 1.45 24.13
N VAL A 91 28.51 1.81 25.40
CA VAL A 91 28.22 0.97 26.60
C VAL A 91 27.53 1.73 27.74
N ASP A 92 27.02 2.92 27.47
CA ASP A 92 26.36 3.78 28.46
C ASP A 92 24.89 3.41 28.69
N SER A 93 24.26 4.09 29.66
CA SER A 93 22.87 3.83 30.05
C SER A 93 21.87 4.05 28.91
N ASP A 94 22.16 4.99 28.01
CA ASP A 94 21.29 5.26 26.87
C ASP A 94 21.23 4.07 25.92
N VAL A 95 22.33 3.32 25.73
CA VAL A 95 22.32 2.11 24.89
C VAL A 95 21.43 1.03 25.51
N VAL A 96 21.34 0.95 26.84
CA VAL A 96 20.40 0.05 27.51
C VAL A 96 18.96 0.45 27.20
N TYR A 97 18.64 1.75 27.28
CA TYR A 97 17.33 2.25 26.90
C TYR A 97 17.04 2.05 25.41
N LEU A 98 18.04 2.24 24.53
CA LEU A 98 17.91 1.96 23.10
C LEU A 98 17.55 0.50 22.84
N LYS A 99 18.21 -0.45 23.53
CA LYS A 99 17.87 -1.87 23.45
C LYS A 99 16.43 -2.14 23.88
N ILE A 100 15.97 -1.49 24.95
CA ILE A 100 14.58 -1.63 25.44
C ILE A 100 13.59 -1.07 24.41
N VAL A 101 13.86 0.10 23.82
CA VAL A 101 13.03 0.67 22.75
C VAL A 101 12.97 -0.29 21.55
N LEU A 102 14.13 -0.75 21.07
CA LEU A 102 14.18 -1.67 19.92
C LEU A 102 13.46 -3.00 20.20
N ALA A 103 13.52 -3.50 21.43
CA ALA A 103 12.75 -4.67 21.86
C ALA A 103 11.24 -4.42 21.87
N ALA A 104 10.79 -3.24 22.32
CA ALA A 104 9.38 -2.86 22.26
C ALA A 104 8.88 -2.74 20.81
N GLU A 105 9.73 -2.29 19.89
CA GLU A 105 9.43 -2.18 18.45
C GLU A 105 9.62 -3.50 17.68
N GLY A 106 9.99 -4.61 18.34
CA GLY A 106 10.20 -5.90 17.69
C GLY A 106 11.50 -6.02 16.88
N CYS A 107 12.43 -5.08 17.01
CA CYS A 107 13.69 -4.98 16.29
C CYS A 107 14.86 -5.73 16.99
N VAL A 108 14.58 -6.85 17.65
CA VAL A 108 15.57 -7.62 18.45
C VAL A 108 16.30 -8.72 17.69
N SER A 109 15.96 -8.95 16.42
CA SER A 109 16.63 -9.99 15.64
C SER A 109 18.02 -9.50 15.18
N GLY A 110 19.06 -9.84 15.96
CA GLY A 110 20.46 -9.66 15.55
C GLY A 110 21.38 -8.89 16.52
N LEU A 111 20.93 -8.59 17.75
CA LEU A 111 21.78 -8.10 18.84
C LEU A 111 22.33 -9.24 19.71
#